data_AF-A0A4U8TJT4-F1
#
_entry.id   AF-A0A4U8TJT4-F1
#
_cell.length_a   1.000
_cell.length_b   1.000
_cell.length_c   1.000
_cell.angle_alpha   90.00
_cell.angle_beta   90.00
_cell.angle_gamma   90.00
#
_symmetry.space_group_name_H-M   'P 1'
#
loop_
_entity.id
_entity.type
_entity.pdbx_description
1 polymer ?
#
loop_
_entity_poly.entity_id
_entity_poly.type
_entity_poly.pdbx_seq_one_letter_code
_entity_poly.pdbx_strand_id
1 'polypeptide(L)' 'MAFQVNTNLNALNAHVQNVVTQRGLKDSLEKLSSGLRINKAADDASGMTIADSLRSQA' A
#
# COMPACT_ATOMS: atom_id res chain seq x y z
N MET A 1 -17.36 -11.56 30.86
CA MET A 1 -16.79 -11.24 29.54
C MET A 1 -17.02 -12.44 28.64
N ALA A 2 -18.19 -12.46 28.02
CA ALA A 2 -18.75 -13.65 27.37
C ALA A 2 -18.08 -13.89 26.02
N PHE A 3 -17.66 -15.14 25.81
CA PHE A 3 -17.33 -15.70 24.51
C PHE A 3 -18.52 -15.48 23.57
N GLN A 4 -18.48 -14.45 22.72
CA GLN A 4 -19.51 -14.22 21.71
C GLN A 4 -19.38 -15.33 20.66
N VAL A 5 -20.27 -16.33 20.71
CA VAL A 5 -20.32 -17.45 19.77
C VAL A 5 -20.56 -16.99 18.33
N ASN A 6 -21.19 -15.83 18.14
CA ASN A 6 -21.57 -15.31 16.83
C ASN A 6 -20.49 -14.47 16.14
N THR A 7 -19.53 -13.90 16.89
CA THR A 7 -18.54 -12.97 16.34
C THR A 7 -17.13 -13.40 16.75
N ASN A 8 -16.37 -13.97 15.80
CA ASN A 8 -15.00 -14.39 16.05
C ASN A 8 -14.03 -13.20 15.92
N LEU A 9 -13.73 -12.55 17.05
CA LEU A 9 -12.81 -11.40 17.09
C LEU A 9 -11.39 -11.74 16.66
N ASN A 10 -10.92 -12.97 16.89
CA ASN A 10 -9.58 -13.40 16.45
C ASN A 10 -9.51 -13.52 14.92
N ALA A 11 -10.55 -14.08 14.30
CA ALA A 11 -10.66 -14.15 12.85
C ALA A 11 -10.76 -12.74 12.22
N LEU A 12 -11.50 -11.83 12.85
CA LEU A 12 -11.60 -10.44 12.39
C LEU A 12 -10.25 -9.72 12.47
N ASN A 13 -9.52 -9.88 13.58
CA ASN A 13 -8.20 -9.28 13.73
C ASN A 13 -7.20 -9.86 12.70
N ALA A 14 -7.20 -11.18 12.52
CA ALA A 14 -6.39 -11.84 11.49
C ALA A 14 -6.73 -11.33 10.08
N HIS A 15 -8.01 -11.08 9.80
CA HIS A 15 -8.45 -10.51 8.53
C HIS A 15 -7.93 -9.07 8.33
N VAL A 16 -8.02 -8.21 9.35
CA VAL A 16 -7.46 -6.84 9.28
C VAL A 16 -5.96 -6.86 8.99
N GLN A 17 -5.21 -7.71 9.72
CA GLN A 17 -3.77 -7.86 9.50
C GLN A 17 -3.47 -8.40 8.10
N ASN A 18 -4.25 -9.38 7.62
CA ASN A 18 -4.10 -9.94 6.28
C ASN A 18 -4.36 -8.88 5.19
N VAL A 19 -5.37 -8.03 5.35
CA VAL A 19 -5.66 -6.93 4.43
C VAL A 19 -4.51 -5.92 4.38
N VAL A 20 -3.90 -5.60 5.52
CA VAL A 20 -2.71 -4.72 5.56
C VAL A 20 -1.54 -5.36 4.82
N THR A 21 -1.25 -6.64 5.07
CA THR A 21 -0.19 -7.37 4.36
C THR A 21 -0.45 -7.43 2.85
N GLN A 22 -1.69 -7.69 2.43
CA GLN A 22 -2.06 -7.70 1.01
C GLN A 22 -1.86 -6.34 0.34
N ARG A 23 -2.18 -5.24 1.02
CA ARG A 23 -1.92 -3.89 0.49
C ARG A 23 -0.44 -3.64 0.29
N GLY A 24 0.40 -3.97 1.28
CA GLY A 24 1.86 -3.84 1.16
C GLY A 24 2.45 -4.71 0.04
N LEU A 25 1.94 -5.94 -0.13
CA LEU A 25 2.31 -6.81 -1.24
C LEU A 25 1.93 -6.21 -2.59
N LYS A 26 0.70 -5.68 -2.72
CA LYS A 26 0.22 -5.03 -3.94
C LYS A 26 1.09 -3.83 -4.33
N ASP A 27 1.43 -2.97 -3.37
CA ASP A 27 2.29 -1.82 -3.62
C ASP A 27 3.71 -2.23 -4.04
N SER A 28 4.23 -3.31 -3.45
CA SER A 28 5.53 -3.87 -3.82
C SER A 28 5.53 -4.44 -5.25
N LEU A 29 4.45 -5.13 -5.62
CA LEU A 29 4.26 -5.64 -6.99
C LEU A 29 4.09 -4.50 -8.01
N GLU A 30 3.38 -3.43 -7.65
CA GLU A 30 3.23 -2.24 -8.50
C GLU A 30 4.59 -1.59 -8.80
N LYS A 31 5.44 -1.43 -7.77
CA LYS A 31 6.82 -0.91 -7.92
C LYS A 31 7.72 -1.85 -8.70
N LEU A 32 7.61 -3.16 -8.49
CA LEU A 32 8.38 -4.14 -9.25
C LEU A 32 7.99 -4.14 -10.73
N SER A 33 6.68 -4.10 -11.03
CA SER A 33 6.17 -4.15 -12.41
C SER A 33 6.48 -2.88 -13.21
N SER A 34 6.49 -1.72 -12.56
CA SER A 34 6.81 -0.43 -13.19
C SER A 34 8.31 -0.17 -13.28
N GLY A 35 9.10 -0.79 -12.41
CA GLY A 35 10.52 -0.47 -12.23
C GLY A 35 10.78 0.91 -11.62
N LEU A 36 9.73 1.65 -11.25
CA LEU A 36 9.83 2.99 -10.68
C LEU A 36 9.58 2.94 -9.18
N ARG A 37 10.36 3.73 -8.44
CA ARG A 37 10.20 3.85 -6.99
C ARG A 37 8.94 4.63 -6.60
N ILE A 38 8.56 5.61 -7.42
CA ILE A 38 7.40 6.49 -7.26
C ILE A 38 6.52 6.30 -8.50
N ASN A 39 5.34 5.70 -8.33
CA ASN A 39 4.40 5.46 -9.44
C ASN A 39 3.24 6.43 -9.45
N LYS A 40 2.82 6.88 -8.27
CA LYS A 40 1.72 7.81 -8.07
C LYS A 40 2.14 8.94 -7.14
N ALA A 41 1.54 10.11 -7.31
CA ALA A 41 1.76 11.26 -6.42
C ALA A 41 1.41 10.97 -4.95
N ALA A 42 0.58 9.94 -4.69
CA ALA A 42 0.28 9.48 -3.34
C ALA A 42 1.47 8.74 -2.67
N ASP A 43 2.40 8.18 -3.45
CA ASP A 43 3.59 7.51 -2.91
C ASP A 43 4.62 8.54 -2.41
N ASP A 44 4.81 9.64 -3.16
CA ASP A 44 5.64 10.80 -2.79
C ASP A 44 5.30 12.00 -3.70
N ALA A 45 4.49 12.93 -3.21
CA ALA A 45 4.06 14.10 -4.00
C ALA A 45 5.23 15.03 -4.34
N SER A 46 6.17 15.23 -3.41
CA SER A 46 7.35 16.07 -3.61
C SER A 46 8.32 15.44 -4.60
N GLY A 47 8.61 14.15 -4.45
CA GLY A 47 9.49 13.40 -5.34
C GLY A 47 8.89 13.25 -6.75
N MET A 48 7.57 13.09 -6.87
CA MET A 48 6.89 13.08 -8.17
C MET A 48 7.02 14.43 -8.88
N THR A 49 6.79 15.54 -8.18
CA THR A 49 6.91 16.88 -8.77
C THR A 49 8.34 17.16 -9.25
N ILE A 50 9.34 16.75 -8.46
CA ILE A 50 10.75 16.86 -8.86
C ILE A 50 11.03 15.98 -10.08
N ALA A 51 10.58 14.71 -10.08
CA ALA A 51 10.76 13.80 -11.20
C ALA A 51 10.13 14.35 -12.49
N ASP A 52 8.93 14.93 -12.41
CA ASP A 52 8.26 15.57 -13.54
C ASP A 52 9.02 16.82 -14.00
N SER A 53 9.51 17.66 -13.08
CA SER A 53 10.32 18.82 -13.43
C SER A 53 11.65 18.43 -14.11
N LEU A 54 12.30 17.36 -13.67
CA LEU A 54 13.54 16.85 -14.27
C LEU A 54 13.27 16.22 -15.64
N ARG A 55 12.17 15.50 -15.78
CA ARG A 55 11.72 14.94 -17.06
C ARG A 55 11.35 16.04 -18.06
N SER A 56 10.81 17.16 -17.61
CA SER A 56 10.52 18.33 -18.45
C SER A 56 11.77 19.12 -18.85
N GLN A 57 12.89 18.94 -18.14
CA GLN A 57 14.16 19.60 -18.44
C GLN A 57 15.04 18.79 -19.42
N ALA A 58 14.75 17.51 -19.61
CA ALA A 58 15.42 16.61 -20.55
C ALA A 58 14.76 16.66 -21.93
#